data_AF-A0A656D9N7-F1
#
_entry.id   AF-A0A656D9N7-F1
#
_cell.length_a   1.000
_cell.length_b   1.000
_cell.length_c   1.000
_cell.angle_alpha   90.00
_cell.angle_beta   90.00
_cell.angle_gamma   90.00
#
_symmetry.space_group_name_H-M   'P 1'
#
loop_
_entity.id
_entity.type
_entity.pdbx_description
1 polymer ?
#
loop_
_entity_poly.entity_id
_entity_poly.type
_entity_poly.pdbx_seq_one_letter_code
_entity_poly.pdbx_strand_id
1 'polypeptide(L)'
;MEVDRNMLWTPELIRYLEGAPWPATKQELIEYAKRIGAPPEVIQNLEELEDSDEEYNGIEDIWPDYSPEDEDDYLYGEEDEY
;
A
#
# COMPACT_ATOMS: atom_id res chain seq x y z
N MET A 1 23.66 -1.90 -1.12
CA MET A 1 22.25 -1.70 -1.49
C MET A 1 21.49 -1.88 -0.21
N GLU A 2 21.08 -0.76 0.37
CA GLU A 2 20.24 -0.75 1.56
C GLU A 2 18.93 -1.38 1.14
N VAL A 3 18.58 -2.53 1.73
CA VAL A 3 17.22 -3.04 1.61
C VAL A 3 16.43 -2.21 2.61
N ASP A 4 15.71 -1.19 2.14
CA ASP A 4 14.85 -0.36 2.96
C ASP A 4 13.86 -1.26 3.70
N ARG A 5 14.16 -1.48 4.98
CA ARG A 5 13.62 -2.57 5.80
C ARG A 5 12.31 -2.21 6.49
N ASN A 6 11.60 -1.14 6.13
CA ASN A 6 10.62 -0.58 7.05
C ASN A 6 9.18 -0.43 6.54
N MET A 7 8.84 -0.87 5.33
CA MET A 7 7.45 -0.96 4.90
C MET A 7 7.24 -2.21 4.05
N LEU A 8 6.21 -2.99 4.37
CA LEU A 8 5.85 -4.21 3.63
C LEU A 8 4.98 -3.87 2.41
N TRP A 9 5.07 -2.66 1.84
CA TRP A 9 4.23 -2.29 0.71
C TRP A 9 4.63 -3.12 -0.52
N THR A 10 3.62 -3.72 -1.15
CA THR A 10 3.74 -4.43 -2.42
C THR A 10 2.59 -3.99 -3.33
N PRO A 11 2.72 -4.14 -4.66
CA PRO A 11 1.63 -3.85 -5.58
C PRO A 11 0.32 -4.55 -5.16
N GLU A 12 0.39 -5.80 -4.70
CA GLU A 12 -0.77 -6.56 -4.21
C GLU A 12 -1.48 -5.89 -3.02
N LEU A 13 -0.72 -5.35 -2.05
CA LEU A 13 -1.31 -4.63 -0.92
C LEU A 13 -1.93 -3.30 -1.35
N ILE A 14 -1.31 -2.63 -2.32
CA ILE A 14 -1.81 -1.36 -2.86
C ILE A 14 -3.15 -1.54 -3.57
N ARG A 15 -3.41 -2.67 -4.23
CA ARG A 15 -4.71 -2.96 -4.87
C ARG A 15 -5.89 -2.88 -3.91
N TYR A 16 -5.68 -3.13 -2.62
CA TYR A 16 -6.73 -2.96 -1.62
C TYR A 16 -7.08 -1.49 -1.39
N LEU A 17 -6.12 -0.58 -1.59
CA LEU A 17 -6.25 0.87 -1.35
C LEU A 17 -6.61 1.68 -2.61
N GLU A 18 -6.58 1.10 -3.81
CA GLU A 18 -7.02 1.77 -5.05
C GLU A 18 -8.48 2.29 -4.95
N GLY A 19 -9.34 1.56 -4.24
CA GLY A 19 -10.74 1.95 -4.01
C GLY A 19 -10.98 2.79 -2.75
N ALA A 20 -9.92 3.19 -2.04
CA ALA A 20 -10.04 3.97 -0.81
C ALA A 20 -10.61 5.37 -1.09
N PRO A 21 -11.24 6.02 -0.10
CA PRO A 21 -11.94 7.28 -0.29
C PRO A 21 -10.97 8.49 -0.30
N TRP A 22 -10.02 8.51 -1.23
CA TRP A 22 -9.05 9.60 -1.35
C TRP A 22 -9.70 10.94 -1.72
N PRO A 23 -9.21 12.08 -1.22
CA PRO A 23 -8.19 12.21 -0.18
C PRO A 23 -8.68 11.73 1.19
N ALA A 24 -7.81 11.07 1.95
CA ALA A 24 -8.17 10.43 3.22
C ALA A 24 -7.05 10.55 4.27
N THR A 25 -7.43 10.66 5.54
CA THR A 25 -6.50 10.61 6.67
C THR A 25 -6.02 9.17 6.95
N LYS A 26 -4.90 9.03 7.68
CA LYS A 26 -4.39 7.73 8.16
C LYS A 26 -5.48 6.86 8.79
N GLN A 27 -6.29 7.44 9.68
CA GLN A 27 -7.38 6.72 10.35
C GLN A 27 -8.46 6.25 9.38
N GLU A 28 -8.84 7.10 8.41
CA GLU A 28 -9.86 6.73 7.42
C GLU A 28 -9.40 5.60 6.51
N LEU A 29 -8.12 5.58 6.11
CA LEU A 29 -7.53 4.47 5.34
C LEU A 29 -7.54 3.17 6.14
N ILE A 30 -7.17 3.22 7.43
CA ILE A 30 -7.19 2.04 8.32
C ILE A 30 -8.61 1.50 8.47
N GLU A 31 -9.59 2.38 8.72
CA GLU A 31 -11.00 1.98 8.85
C GLU A 31 -11.55 1.41 7.53
N TYR A 32 -11.19 2.02 6.39
CA TYR A 32 -11.54 1.50 5.08
C TYR A 32 -10.95 0.09 4.85
N ALA A 33 -9.65 -0.10 5.12
CA ALA A 33 -8.97 -1.39 4.99
C ALA A 33 -9.62 -2.47 5.86
N LYS A 34 -9.94 -2.14 7.12
CA LYS A 34 -10.67 -3.03 8.03
C LYS A 34 -12.08 -3.36 7.51
N ARG A 35 -12.79 -2.38 6.96
CA ARG A 35 -14.16 -2.54 6.45
C ARG A 35 -14.24 -3.47 5.25
N ILE A 36 -13.29 -3.38 4.32
CA ILE A 36 -13.24 -4.24 3.14
C ILE A 36 -12.63 -5.63 3.44
N GLY A 37 -12.08 -5.83 4.64
CA GLY A 37 -11.40 -7.07 5.01
C GLY A 37 -10.03 -7.21 4.37
N ALA A 38 -9.31 -6.11 4.19
CA ALA A 38 -7.93 -6.13 3.70
C ALA A 38 -7.01 -6.95 4.63
N PRO A 39 -5.94 -7.55 4.10
CA PRO A 39 -5.03 -8.35 4.92
C PRO A 39 -4.38 -7.51 6.02
N PRO A 40 -4.03 -8.13 7.17
CA PRO A 40 -3.49 -7.42 8.32
C PRO A 40 -2.17 -6.69 8.02
N GLU A 41 -1.43 -7.11 6.99
CA GLU A 41 -0.26 -6.42 6.46
C GLU A 41 -0.58 -5.01 5.95
N VAL A 42 -1.70 -4.81 5.24
CA VAL A 42 -2.14 -3.45 4.81
C VAL A 42 -2.39 -2.59 6.04
N ILE A 43 -3.10 -3.14 7.03
CA ILE A 43 -3.46 -2.41 8.24
C ILE A 43 -2.20 -2.03 9.02
N GLN A 44 -1.25 -2.95 9.19
CA GLN A 44 0.02 -2.69 9.86
C GLN A 44 0.81 -1.60 9.13
N ASN A 45 0.93 -1.68 7.80
CA ASN A 45 1.65 -0.66 7.04
C ASN A 45 1.00 0.72 7.19
N LEU A 46 -0.33 0.81 7.17
CA LEU A 46 -1.06 2.06 7.42
C LEU A 46 -0.88 2.57 8.86
N GLU A 47 -0.81 1.68 9.85
CA GLU A 47 -0.58 2.03 11.26
C GLU A 47 0.85 2.58 11.48
N GLU A 48 1.82 2.10 10.71
CA GLU A 48 3.23 2.56 10.73
C GLU A 48 3.45 3.90 9.99
N LEU A 49 2.46 4.41 9.24
CA LEU A 49 2.53 5.75 8.65
C LEU A 49 2.70 6.83 9.73
N GLU A 50 3.35 7.94 9.40
CA GLU A 50 3.51 9.06 10.32
C GLU A 50 2.15 9.57 10.81
N ASP A 51 2.04 9.84 12.10
CA ASP A 51 0.82 10.38 12.70
C ASP A 51 0.71 11.87 12.35
N SER A 52 0.08 12.14 11.21
CA SER A 52 -0.18 13.49 10.69
C SER A 52 -1.68 13.72 10.54
N ASP A 53 -2.11 14.96 10.78
CA ASP A 53 -3.46 15.43 10.46
C ASP A 53 -3.64 15.74 8.96
N GLU A 54 -2.58 15.57 8.15
CA GLU A 54 -2.65 15.77 6.71
C GLU A 54 -3.35 14.60 6.01
N GLU A 55 -4.16 14.95 5.01
CA GLU A 55 -4.83 13.99 4.15
C GLU A 55 -3.86 13.51 3.07
N TYR A 56 -3.81 12.21 2.85
CA TYR A 56 -3.12 11.62 1.71
C TYR A 56 -4.03 11.74 0.48
N ASN A 57 -3.49 12.16 -0.66
CA ASN A 57 -4.24 12.32 -1.92
C ASN A 57 -4.26 11.03 -2.75
N GLY A 58 -3.36 10.10 -2.46
CA GLY A 58 -3.24 8.83 -3.18
C GLY A 58 -2.14 7.94 -2.62
N ILE A 59 -1.91 6.82 -3.32
CA ILE A 59 -0.92 5.82 -2.96
C ILE A 59 0.50 6.39 -2.97
N GLU A 60 0.80 7.31 -3.89
CA GLU A 60 2.09 7.99 -4.00
C GLU A 60 2.47 8.81 -2.75
N ASP A 61 1.47 9.28 -1.98
CA ASP A 61 1.72 10.03 -0.74
C ASP A 61 2.03 9.08 0.44
N ILE A 62 1.56 7.83 0.42
CA ILE A 62 1.84 6.83 1.47
C ILE A 62 3.03 5.92 1.14
N TRP A 63 3.32 5.74 -0.16
CA TRP A 63 4.42 4.93 -0.67
C TRP A 63 5.11 5.69 -1.81
N PRO A 64 6.06 6.58 -1.47
CA PRO A 64 6.77 7.40 -2.47
C PRO A 64 7.70 6.58 -3.37
N ASP A 65 8.01 5.33 -2.98
CA ASP A 65 8.81 4.38 -3.76
C ASP A 65 7.94 3.54 -4.71
N TYR A 66 6.63 3.80 -4.79
CA TYR A 66 5.74 3.14 -5.75
C TYR A 66 6.17 3.48 -7.18
N SER A 67 6.73 2.50 -7.88
CA SER A 67 6.98 2.56 -9.32
C SER A 67 5.98 1.64 -10.04
N PRO A 68 5.31 2.10 -11.10
CA PRO A 68 4.45 1.23 -11.91
C PRO A 68 5.25 0.11 -12.61
N GLU A 69 6.58 0.20 -12.63
CA GLU A 69 7.48 -0.86 -13.11
C GLU A 69 7.50 -2.07 -12.15
N ASP A 70 7.25 -1.89 -10.85
CA ASP A 70 7.12 -2.99 -9.87
C ASP A 70 5.80 -3.76 -10.03
N GLU A 71 4.80 -3.18 -10.69
CA GLU A 71 3.58 -3.90 -11.08
C GLU A 71 3.87 -4.95 -12.17
N ASP A 72 4.84 -4.68 -13.05
CA ASP A 72 5.19 -5.55 -14.19
C ASP A 72 6.06 -6.73 -13.72
N ASP A 73 7.03 -6.51 -12.81
CA ASP A 73 7.91 -7.59 -12.30
C ASP A 73 7.14 -8.64 -11.45
N TYR A 74 6.07 -8.23 -10.74
CA TYR A 74 5.18 -9.15 -10.03
C TYR A 74 4.20 -9.89 -10.95
N LEU A 75 3.80 -9.31 -12.08
CA LEU A 75 2.87 -9.96 -13.01
C LEU A 75 3.56 -11.01 -13.90
N TYR A 76 4.84 -10.80 -14.22
CA TYR A 76 5.63 -11.70 -15.08
C TYR A 76 6.50 -12.71 -14.31
N GLY A 77 6.52 -12.67 -12.96
CA GLY A 77 7.24 -13.63 -12.12
C GLY A 77 6.56 -14.99 -11.91
N GLU A 78 5.30 -15.16 -12.35
CA GLU A 78 4.51 -16.40 -12.13
C GLU A 78 4.18 -17.19 -13.41
N GLU A 79 4.82 -16.92 -14.56
CA GLU A 79 4.62 -17.67 -15.82
C GLU A 79 5.83 -18.52 -16.29
N ASP A 80 6.59 -19.16 -15.38
CA ASP A 80 7.67 -20.10 -15.78
C ASP A 80 7.72 -21.43 -15.00
N GLU A 81 6.61 -21.89 -14.41
CA GLU A 81 6.48 -23.29 -14.00
C GLU A 81 5.38 -24.00 -14.81
N TYR A 82 5.67 -24.37 -16.07
CA TYR A 82 5.35 -25.68 -16.68
C TYR A 82 5.92 -25.88 -18.10
#